data_AF-A0A7X3HGZ1-F1
#
_entry.id   AF-A0A7X3HGZ1-F1
#
_cell.length_a   1.000
_cell.length_b   1.000
_cell.length_c   1.000
_cell.angle_alpha   90.00
_cell.angle_beta   90.00
_cell.angle_gamma   90.00
#
_symmetry.space_group_name_H-M   'P 1'
#
loop_
_entity.id
_entity.type
_entity.pdbx_description
1 polymer ?
#
loop_
_entity_poly.entity_id
_entity_poly.type
_entity_poly.pdbx_seq_one_letter_code
_entity_poly.pdbx_strand_id
1 'polypeptide(L)'
;AKKLRREGFVTGSIFGREMEETIPLKMEKGAVERLLKEEGKGGQVMLELEGRTYDALIKEVDYNPLKGCIDEIDFQALVKGEQVHSTAEVHLVNLEKLA
;
A
#
# COMPACT_ATOMS: atom_id res chain seq x y z
N ALA A 1 19.02 -10.06 -2.74
CA ALA A 1 17.75 -10.44 -2.09
C ALA A 1 17.77 -10.53 -0.55
N LYS A 2 18.80 -11.13 0.10
CA LYS A 2 18.84 -11.31 1.59
C LYS A 2 19.45 -10.13 2.38
N LYS A 3 20.21 -9.26 1.71
CA LYS A 3 20.96 -8.14 2.35
C LYS A 3 20.08 -6.91 2.63
N LEU A 4 19.17 -6.57 1.70
CA LEU A 4 18.25 -5.44 1.83
C LEU A 4 17.26 -5.55 3.01
N ARG A 5 16.81 -6.76 3.34
CA ARG A 5 15.90 -7.00 4.48
C ARG A 5 16.54 -6.73 5.85
N ARG A 6 17.87 -6.61 5.90
CA ARG A 6 18.63 -6.27 7.12
C ARG A 6 18.87 -4.76 7.27
N GLU A 7 18.52 -3.96 6.25
CA GLU A 7 18.82 -2.53 6.16
C GLU A 7 17.59 -1.63 6.42
N GLY A 8 16.46 -2.18 6.87
CA GLY A 8 15.28 -1.38 7.23
C GLY A 8 14.44 -0.92 6.03
N PHE A 9 14.49 -1.66 4.92
CA PHE A 9 13.68 -1.38 3.73
C PHE A 9 12.61 -2.45 3.49
N VAL A 10 11.46 -2.01 3.00
CA VAL A 10 10.34 -2.82 2.52
C VAL A 10 10.36 -2.79 1.00
N THR A 11 10.14 -3.94 0.38
CA THR A 11 9.97 -4.04 -1.07
C THR A 11 8.52 -3.82 -1.44
N GLY A 12 8.27 -3.33 -2.64
CA GLY A 12 6.90 -3.24 -3.14
C GLY A 12 6.85 -3.15 -4.64
N SER A 13 5.66 -3.01 -5.17
CA SER A 13 5.45 -2.79 -6.59
C SER A 13 4.37 -1.77 -6.84
N ILE A 14 4.49 -1.00 -7.93
CA ILE A 14 3.38 -0.20 -8.46
C ILE A 14 3.01 -0.73 -9.83
N PHE A 15 1.72 -1.00 -10.00
CA PHE A 15 1.14 -1.44 -11.26
C PHE A 15 -0.16 -0.71 -11.51
N GLY A 16 -0.62 -0.67 -12.75
CA GLY A 16 -1.87 0.00 -13.09
C GLY A 16 -2.23 -0.25 -14.53
N ARG A 17 -3.48 0.07 -14.88
CA ARG A 17 -4.00 -0.17 -16.24
C ARG A 17 -3.28 0.63 -17.31
N GLU A 18 -2.87 1.87 -17.00
CA GLU A 18 -2.10 2.75 -17.88
C GLU A 18 -0.58 2.52 -17.79
N MET A 19 -0.12 1.62 -16.94
CA MET A 19 1.30 1.30 -16.81
C MET A 19 1.60 0.09 -17.71
N GLU A 20 2.52 0.27 -18.66
CA GLU A 20 2.94 -0.82 -19.55
C GLU A 20 3.68 -1.93 -18.80
N GLU A 21 4.35 -1.59 -17.69
CA GLU A 21 5.10 -2.52 -16.85
C GLU A 21 4.93 -2.20 -15.37
N THR A 22 4.95 -3.26 -14.54
CA THR A 22 5.01 -3.14 -13.08
C THR A 22 6.39 -2.64 -12.67
N ILE A 23 6.44 -1.53 -11.92
CA ILE A 23 7.69 -0.94 -11.46
C ILE A 23 7.98 -1.44 -10.04
N PRO A 24 9.11 -2.14 -9.79
CA PRO A 24 9.49 -2.55 -8.46
C PRO A 24 9.95 -1.34 -7.64
N LEU A 25 9.41 -1.22 -6.43
CA LEU A 25 9.68 -0.15 -5.49
C LEU A 25 10.51 -0.64 -4.30
N LYS A 26 11.32 0.27 -3.78
CA LYS A 26 12.04 0.09 -2.51
C LYS A 26 11.71 1.27 -1.62
N MET A 27 11.18 0.98 -0.44
CA MET A 27 10.71 1.99 0.51
C MET A 27 11.37 1.80 1.86
N GLU A 28 11.50 2.86 2.64
CA GLU A 28 11.95 2.73 4.03
C GLU A 28 10.82 2.13 4.89
N LYS A 29 11.18 1.18 5.76
CA LYS A 29 10.23 0.50 6.65
C LYS A 29 9.47 1.49 7.53
N GLY A 30 10.15 2.49 8.12
CA GLY A 30 9.51 3.48 8.97
C GLY A 30 8.47 4.33 8.22
N ALA A 31 8.76 4.69 6.97
CA ALA A 31 7.83 5.43 6.13
C ALA A 31 6.59 4.58 5.79
N VAL A 32 6.78 3.30 5.49
CA VAL A 32 5.70 2.36 5.20
C VAL A 32 4.82 2.10 6.43
N GLU A 33 5.41 1.87 7.59
CA GLU A 33 4.65 1.67 8.83
C GLU A 33 3.84 2.90 9.21
N ARG A 34 4.38 4.10 8.97
CA ARG A 34 3.65 5.34 9.17
C ARG A 34 2.50 5.50 8.17
N LEU A 35 2.76 5.26 6.89
CA LEU A 35 1.74 5.30 5.84
C LEU A 35 0.55 4.38 6.17
N LEU A 36 0.81 3.13 6.57
CA LEU A 36 -0.25 2.19 6.91
C LEU A 36 -1.00 2.54 8.20
N LYS A 37 -0.37 3.26 9.13
CA LYS A 37 -1.06 3.78 10.32
C LYS A 37 -1.99 4.94 10.00
N GLU A 38 -1.65 5.76 9.00
CA GLU A 38 -2.42 6.92 8.60
C GLU A 38 -3.58 6.54 7.64
N GLU A 39 -3.28 5.78 6.58
CA GLU A 39 -4.22 5.48 5.48
C GLU A 39 -4.82 4.07 5.52
N GLY A 40 -4.09 3.07 6.05
CA GLY A 40 -4.52 1.67 6.08
C GLY A 40 -4.58 0.98 4.70
N LYS A 41 -5.01 -0.30 4.69
CA LYS A 41 -5.23 -1.04 3.43
C LYS A 41 -6.43 -0.44 2.69
N GLY A 42 -6.27 -0.18 1.40
CA GLY A 42 -7.30 0.50 0.58
C GLY A 42 -7.28 2.03 0.68
N GLY A 43 -6.33 2.61 1.42
CA GLY A 43 -6.09 4.04 1.42
C GLY A 43 -5.37 4.52 0.16
N GLN A 44 -5.48 5.82 -0.12
CA GLN A 44 -4.91 6.47 -1.31
C GLN A 44 -3.60 7.16 -0.94
N VAL A 45 -2.59 7.03 -1.79
CA VAL A 45 -1.25 7.55 -1.56
C VAL A 45 -0.68 8.15 -2.83
N MET A 46 0.03 9.26 -2.68
CA MET A 46 0.81 9.88 -3.74
C MET A 46 2.24 9.34 -3.71
N LEU A 47 2.66 8.66 -4.77
CA LEU A 47 3.99 8.09 -4.92
C LEU A 47 4.81 8.92 -5.90
N GLU A 48 5.97 9.40 -5.47
CA GLU A 48 6.91 10.11 -6.35
C GLU A 48 8.01 9.15 -6.82
N LEU A 49 8.07 8.91 -8.13
CA LEU A 49 8.98 7.97 -8.77
C LEU A 49 9.63 8.65 -9.98
N GLU A 50 10.96 8.75 -9.97
CA GLU A 50 11.75 9.32 -11.08
C GLU A 50 11.27 10.72 -11.54
N GLY A 51 10.79 11.54 -10.60
CA GLY A 51 10.26 12.88 -10.86
C GLY A 51 8.84 12.93 -11.43
N ARG A 52 8.15 11.77 -11.47
CA ARG A 52 6.72 11.67 -11.78
C ARG A 52 5.95 11.31 -10.52
N THR A 53 4.83 11.99 -10.30
CA THR A 53 3.93 11.66 -9.20
C THR A 53 2.78 10.80 -9.69
N TYR A 54 2.60 9.65 -9.05
CA TYR A 54 1.55 8.69 -9.29
C TYR A 54 0.55 8.76 -8.15
N ASP A 55 -0.71 8.89 -8.50
CA ASP A 55 -1.79 8.67 -7.56
C ASP A 55 -2.03 7.16 -7.49
N ALA A 56 -2.00 6.55 -6.30
CA ALA A 56 -2.04 5.10 -6.16
C ALA A 56 -2.86 4.65 -4.95
N LEU A 57 -3.44 3.46 -5.04
CA LEU A 57 -4.18 2.81 -3.97
C LEU A 57 -3.32 1.72 -3.34
N ILE A 58 -3.32 1.62 -2.01
CA ILE A 58 -2.70 0.50 -1.30
C ILE A 58 -3.57 -0.74 -1.53
N LYS A 59 -3.12 -1.63 -2.42
CA LYS A 59 -3.89 -2.80 -2.85
C LYS A 59 -3.72 -3.96 -1.89
N GLU A 60 -2.47 -4.35 -1.65
CA GLU A 60 -2.11 -5.47 -0.78
C GLU A 60 -0.95 -5.11 0.14
N VAL A 61 -0.93 -5.74 1.31
CA VAL A 61 0.10 -5.55 2.34
C VAL A 61 0.43 -6.92 2.90
N ASP A 62 1.64 -7.40 2.63
CA ASP A 62 2.13 -8.67 3.13
C ASP A 62 2.87 -8.47 4.45
N TYR A 63 2.19 -8.84 5.52
CA TYR A 63 2.75 -8.76 6.86
C TYR A 63 3.36 -10.10 7.30
N ASN A 64 4.60 -10.07 7.78
CA ASN A 64 5.28 -11.22 8.33
C ASN A 64 5.09 -11.27 9.85
N PRO A 65 4.21 -12.16 10.38
CA PRO A 65 3.95 -12.23 11.80
C PRO A 65 5.13 -12.76 12.62
N LEU A 66 6.02 -13.56 12.02
CA LEU A 66 7.20 -14.11 12.72
C LEU A 66 8.27 -13.04 12.97
N LYS A 67 8.39 -12.06 12.07
CA LYS A 67 9.34 -10.95 12.20
C LYS A 67 8.72 -9.67 12.74
N GLY A 68 7.39 -9.61 12.82
CA GLY A 68 6.65 -8.41 13.22
C GLY A 68 6.86 -7.24 12.24
N CYS A 69 7.02 -7.53 10.95
CA CYS A 69 7.31 -6.49 9.95
C CYS A 69 6.62 -6.78 8.62
N ILE A 70 6.43 -5.74 7.84
CA ILE A 70 5.90 -5.82 6.48
C ILE A 70 7.02 -6.33 5.57
N ASP A 71 6.76 -7.39 4.83
CA ASP A 71 7.70 -7.94 3.86
C ASP A 71 7.51 -7.29 2.48
N GLU A 72 6.25 -7.02 2.07
CA GLU A 72 5.92 -6.48 0.74
C GLU A 72 4.66 -5.59 0.76
N ILE A 73 4.61 -4.57 -0.11
CA ILE A 73 3.41 -3.76 -0.37
C ILE A 73 3.20 -3.56 -1.86
N ASP A 74 1.96 -3.69 -2.28
CA ASP A 74 1.54 -3.45 -3.66
C ASP A 74 0.64 -2.23 -3.78
N PHE A 75 0.97 -1.39 -4.76
CA PHE A 75 0.25 -0.18 -5.10
C PHE A 75 -0.39 -0.31 -6.48
N GLN A 76 -1.65 0.09 -6.56
CA GLN A 76 -2.38 0.19 -7.81
C GLN A 76 -2.47 1.65 -8.23
N ALA A 77 -1.78 2.05 -9.31
CA ALA A 77 -1.90 3.38 -9.87
C ALA A 77 -3.35 3.67 -10.31
N LEU A 78 -3.87 4.80 -9.85
CA LEU A 78 -5.19 5.32 -10.16
C LEU A 78 -5.12 6.17 -11.42
N VAL A 79 -5.97 5.82 -12.38
CA VAL A 79 -6.15 6.59 -13.61
C VAL A 79 -7.20 7.67 -13.34
N LYS A 80 -6.86 8.93 -13.61
CA LYS A 80 -7.76 10.07 -13.40
C LYS A 80 -9.03 9.88 -14.26
N GLY A 81 -10.15 9.58 -13.62
CA GLY A 81 -11.46 9.39 -14.28
C GLY A 81 -11.94 7.93 -14.39
N GLU A 82 -11.21 6.95 -13.85
CA GLU A 82 -11.61 5.53 -13.87
C GLU A 82 -12.14 5.06 -12.50
N GLN A 83 -13.21 4.26 -12.49
CA GLN A 83 -13.77 3.66 -11.26
C GLN A 83 -12.83 2.56 -10.73
N VAL A 84 -12.36 2.73 -9.49
CA VAL A 84 -11.56 1.69 -8.81
C VAL A 84 -12.41 1.00 -7.74
N HIS A 85 -12.44 -0.33 -7.80
CA HIS A 85 -13.07 -1.17 -6.78
C HIS A 85 -12.15 -1.29 -5.57
N SER A 86 -12.40 -0.48 -4.54
CA SER A 86 -11.80 -0.64 -3.21
C SER A 86 -12.76 -1.41 -2.30
N THR A 87 -12.26 -2.44 -1.62
CA THR A 87 -13.01 -3.20 -0.63
C THR A 87 -12.56 -2.74 0.75
N ALA A 88 -13.37 -1.89 1.40
CA ALA A 88 -13.17 -1.49 2.78
C ALA A 88 -14.09 -2.32 3.70
N GLU A 89 -13.57 -2.82 4.81
CA GLU A 89 -14.36 -3.50 5.82
C GLU A 89 -15.11 -2.47 6.67
N VAL A 90 -16.44 -2.60 6.76
CA VAL A 90 -17.28 -1.69 7.55
C VAL A 90 -17.42 -2.24 8.97
N HIS A 91 -16.85 -1.54 9.95
CA HIS A 91 -17.01 -1.86 11.37
C HIS A 91 -18.12 -0.99 11.99
N LEU A 92 -19.24 -1.61 12.38
CA LEU A 92 -20.38 -0.91 13.00
C LEU A 92 -20.14 -0.72 14.51
N VAL A 93 -20.12 0.54 14.96
CA VAL A 93 -19.98 0.90 16.38
C VAL A 93 -21.37 1.10 17.00
N ASN A 94 -21.60 0.59 18.22
CA ASN A 94 -22.90 0.59 18.93
C ASN A 94 -23.99 -0.32 18.32
N LEU A 95 -23.62 -1.50 17.82
CA LEU A 95 -24.58 -2.50 17.34
C LEU A 95 -25.67 -2.85 18.38
N GLU A 96 -25.36 -2.71 19.67
CA GLU A 96 -26.25 -2.96 20.80
C GLU A 96 -27.41 -1.96 20.96
N LYS A 97 -27.33 -0.76 20.35
CA LYS A 97 -28.40 0.27 20.43
C LYS A 97 -29.48 0.13 19.37
N LEU A 98 -29.39 -0.91 18.52
CA LEU A 98 -30.34 -1.18 17.43
C LEU A 98 -31.50 -2.11 17.85
N ALA A 99 -31.56 -2.49 19.13
CA ALA A 99 -32.62 -3.31 19.71
C ALA A 99 -33.83 -2.48 20.15
#